data_AF-A0AA88U0Z1-F1
#
_entry.id   AF-A0AA88U0Z1-F1
#
_cell.length_a   1.000
_cell.length_b   1.000
_cell.length_c   1.000
_cell.angle_alpha   90.00
_cell.angle_beta   90.00
_cell.angle_gamma   90.00
#
_symmetry.space_group_name_H-M   'P 1'
#
loop_
_entity.id
_entity.type
_entity.pdbx_description
1 polymer ?
#
loop_
_entity_poly.entity_id
_entity_poly.type
_entity_poly.pdbx_seq_one_letter_code
_entity_poly.pdbx_strand_id
1 'polypeptide(L)'
;MYCSPQENLDYWGRQCEANSMCGKHKQDYYWCKIDIIHWGYCGLVMENMDHYGSKKGALCYDYCEKRQEDYYWCHTAKGWDYCSPSENTDYKNEQCKDDNPCGKHGKDYSWCWLKKGGWDYCGLVEPKISIYRSMYHYVCIDECQYYESKDYYWCHTAKNWDYCSPDVDVTYKGKPCRSNHFCGLHGNNYNWCWTSESDYDYCGPIESGECTYLTSRHRKRRALDDKAVICTKKDKGNKKMTTFTATPAPNAIADGSRWRNEAENIISRWENDFLVDQPRSNLIHTENLRIDLQQIIPNNNNNNQRYYNLQIQVNIPRRPGQSTTVSQIIVPRGIPRRYIRRAFLESFRRRARNMK
;
A
#
# COMPACT_ATOMS: atom_id res chain seq x y z
N MET A 1 -14.21 -13.26 -6.90
CA MET A 1 -12.97 -13.39 -6.11
C MET A 1 -13.38 -14.04 -4.80
N TYR A 2 -12.79 -15.18 -4.47
CA TYR A 2 -13.06 -15.90 -3.24
C TYR A 2 -12.14 -15.36 -2.14
N CYS A 3 -12.66 -15.07 -0.96
CA CYS A 3 -11.86 -14.64 0.19
C CYS A 3 -11.71 -15.83 1.14
N SER A 4 -10.49 -16.19 1.50
CA SER A 4 -10.26 -17.18 2.54
C SER A 4 -10.61 -16.60 3.92
N PRO A 5 -11.05 -17.44 4.88
CA PRO A 5 -11.36 -16.99 6.23
C PRO A 5 -10.11 -16.73 7.07
N GLN A 6 -9.02 -17.49 6.85
CA GLN A 6 -7.71 -17.31 7.48
C GLN A 6 -6.58 -17.66 6.50
N GLU A 7 -5.35 -17.25 6.83
CA GLU A 7 -4.18 -17.56 6.01
C GLU A 7 -4.03 -19.07 5.86
N ASN A 8 -3.63 -19.50 4.66
CA ASN A 8 -3.40 -20.90 4.34
C ASN A 8 -4.63 -21.82 4.54
N LEU A 9 -5.83 -21.23 4.55
CA LEU A 9 -7.09 -21.93 4.33
C LEU A 9 -7.61 -21.64 2.92
N ASP A 10 -8.34 -22.59 2.36
CA ASP A 10 -9.17 -22.34 1.18
C ASP A 10 -10.40 -21.48 1.54
N TYR A 11 -11.19 -21.07 0.55
CA TYR A 11 -12.36 -20.20 0.78
C TYR A 11 -13.50 -20.85 1.58
N TRP A 12 -13.44 -22.17 1.79
CA TRP A 12 -14.34 -22.93 2.65
C TRP A 12 -13.76 -23.18 4.05
N GLY A 13 -12.55 -22.69 4.33
CA GLY A 13 -11.89 -22.87 5.63
C GLY A 13 -11.13 -24.20 5.77
N ARG A 14 -10.84 -24.88 4.67
CA ARG A 14 -10.06 -26.14 4.67
C ARG A 14 -8.57 -25.83 4.62
N GLN A 15 -7.78 -26.56 5.41
CA GLN A 15 -6.34 -26.35 5.50
C GLN A 15 -5.64 -26.69 4.18
N CYS A 16 -4.79 -25.76 3.71
CA CYS A 16 -3.91 -26.01 2.58
C CYS A 16 -2.65 -26.79 3.02
N GLU A 17 -2.15 -27.68 2.16
CA GLU A 17 -0.90 -28.41 2.38
C GLU A 17 0.30 -27.46 2.46
N ALA A 18 1.28 -27.76 3.32
CA ALA A 18 2.46 -26.91 3.55
C ALA A 18 3.36 -26.70 2.30
N ASN A 19 3.29 -27.63 1.35
CA ASN A 19 3.99 -27.55 0.06
C ASN A 19 3.13 -26.92 -1.05
N SER A 20 1.87 -26.59 -0.76
CA SER A 20 0.91 -26.04 -1.70
C SER A 20 0.07 -24.99 -1.00
N MET A 21 0.74 -23.96 -0.44
CA MET A 21 0.06 -22.85 0.23
C MET A 21 -0.76 -22.02 -0.76
N CYS A 22 -1.68 -21.21 -0.26
CA CYS A 22 -2.50 -20.36 -1.11
C CYS A 22 -1.66 -19.48 -2.05
N GLY A 23 -1.79 -19.69 -3.36
CA GLY A 23 -0.99 -19.01 -4.37
C GLY A 23 -1.51 -19.23 -5.78
N LYS A 24 -0.91 -18.54 -6.75
CA LYS A 24 -1.30 -18.68 -8.16
C LYS A 24 -0.75 -19.93 -8.84
N HIS A 25 0.40 -20.45 -8.40
CA HIS A 25 1.00 -21.69 -8.93
C HIS A 25 0.97 -21.80 -10.47
N LYS A 26 1.35 -20.72 -11.18
CA LYS A 26 1.31 -20.59 -12.65
C LYS A 26 -0.09 -20.44 -13.29
N GLN A 27 -1.13 -20.19 -12.50
CA GLN A 27 -2.49 -19.85 -12.95
C GLN A 27 -2.78 -18.36 -12.74
N ASP A 28 -3.92 -17.88 -13.27
CA ASP A 28 -4.43 -16.51 -13.05
C ASP A 28 -5.32 -16.38 -11.80
N TYR A 29 -5.65 -17.49 -11.13
CA TYR A 29 -6.42 -17.55 -9.89
C TYR A 29 -5.64 -18.14 -8.71
N TYR A 30 -6.04 -17.78 -7.49
CA TYR A 30 -5.47 -18.30 -6.25
C TYR A 30 -6.09 -19.65 -5.86
N TRP A 31 -5.24 -20.62 -5.55
CA TRP A 31 -5.65 -21.94 -5.10
C TRP A 31 -4.58 -22.60 -4.22
N CYS A 32 -4.96 -23.69 -3.57
CA CYS A 32 -4.07 -24.53 -2.79
C CYS A 32 -4.49 -26.00 -2.86
N LYS A 33 -3.57 -26.94 -2.58
CA LYS A 33 -3.95 -28.35 -2.37
C LYS A 33 -4.43 -28.51 -0.94
N ILE A 34 -5.46 -29.32 -0.78
CA ILE A 34 -6.01 -29.68 0.54
C ILE A 34 -5.48 -31.07 0.93
N ASP A 35 -5.39 -31.95 -0.06
CA ASP A 35 -4.78 -33.27 0.04
C ASP A 35 -4.30 -33.73 -1.35
N ILE A 36 -3.90 -35.00 -1.47
CA ILE A 36 -3.35 -35.61 -2.68
C ILE A 36 -4.28 -35.48 -3.90
N ILE A 37 -5.60 -35.47 -3.70
CA ILE A 37 -6.60 -35.51 -4.77
C ILE A 37 -7.51 -34.27 -4.81
N HIS A 38 -7.53 -33.45 -3.76
CA HIS A 38 -8.38 -32.27 -3.66
C HIS A 38 -7.59 -30.96 -3.67
N TRP A 39 -8.19 -29.95 -4.30
CA TRP A 39 -7.73 -28.57 -4.27
C TRP A 39 -8.90 -27.63 -3.98
N GLY A 40 -8.58 -26.44 -3.50
CA GLY A 40 -9.55 -25.40 -3.18
C GLY A 40 -9.11 -24.04 -3.72
N TYR A 41 -10.07 -23.22 -4.13
CA TYR A 41 -9.81 -21.79 -4.33
C TYR A 41 -9.47 -21.16 -2.99
N CYS A 42 -8.58 -20.20 -2.99
CA CYS A 42 -8.23 -19.48 -1.77
C CYS A 42 -8.14 -17.98 -2.09
N GLY A 43 -8.24 -17.16 -1.06
CA GLY A 43 -7.92 -15.74 -1.13
C GLY A 43 -6.73 -15.47 -0.20
N LEU A 44 -5.96 -14.43 -0.50
CA LEU A 44 -4.96 -13.95 0.43
C LEU A 44 -5.69 -13.40 1.67
N VAL A 45 -5.44 -14.02 2.83
CA VAL A 45 -5.81 -13.42 4.12
C VAL A 45 -4.59 -12.70 4.62
N MET A 46 -4.50 -11.43 4.28
CA MET A 46 -3.47 -10.56 4.84
C MET A 46 -4.10 -9.76 5.95
N GLU A 47 -3.37 -9.59 7.05
CA GLU A 47 -3.58 -8.43 7.89
C GLU A 47 -3.32 -7.22 6.99
N ASN A 48 -4.40 -6.56 6.55
CA ASN A 48 -4.32 -5.47 5.57
C ASN A 48 -3.74 -4.19 6.17
N MET A 49 -3.07 -4.29 7.31
CA MET A 49 -2.58 -3.18 8.10
C MET A 49 -1.12 -3.41 8.50
N ASP A 50 -0.31 -2.38 8.30
CA ASP A 50 1.00 -2.18 8.89
C ASP A 50 0.82 -1.57 10.27
N HIS A 51 1.38 -2.24 11.28
CA HIS A 51 1.36 -1.77 12.66
C HIS A 51 2.72 -1.18 13.00
N TYR A 52 2.75 -0.06 13.71
CA TYR A 52 3.98 0.60 14.12
C TYR A 52 4.07 0.65 15.64
N GLY A 53 5.29 0.47 16.14
CA GLY A 53 5.63 0.63 17.54
C GLY A 53 5.32 2.04 18.05
N SER A 54 4.73 2.14 19.24
CA SER A 54 4.33 3.42 19.83
C SER A 54 5.54 4.23 20.28
N LYS A 55 6.62 3.62 20.75
CA LYS A 55 7.82 4.35 21.19
C LYS A 55 8.72 4.76 20.05
N LYS A 56 9.10 3.79 19.22
CA LYS A 56 10.15 4.02 18.20
C LYS A 56 9.57 4.38 16.84
N GLY A 57 8.26 4.21 16.64
CA GLY A 57 7.63 4.33 15.33
C GLY A 57 8.17 3.32 14.33
N ALA A 58 8.81 2.25 14.80
CA ALA A 58 9.34 1.20 13.95
C ALA A 58 8.23 0.26 13.52
N LEU A 59 8.26 -0.20 12.27
CA LEU A 59 7.27 -1.13 11.76
C LEU A 59 7.35 -2.47 12.51
N CYS A 60 6.19 -3.01 12.85
CA CYS A 60 6.01 -4.36 13.36
C CYS A 60 6.26 -5.37 12.25
N TYR A 61 7.14 -6.34 12.50
CA TYR A 61 7.36 -7.44 11.57
C TYR A 61 6.55 -8.70 11.87
N ASP A 62 5.84 -8.72 12.99
CA ASP A 62 4.86 -9.73 13.33
C ASP A 62 3.53 -9.08 13.73
N TYR A 63 2.51 -9.91 14.00
CA TYR A 63 1.18 -9.43 14.32
C TYR A 63 1.17 -8.50 15.53
N CYS A 64 0.30 -7.49 15.48
CA CYS A 64 0.01 -6.68 16.66
C CYS A 64 -1.01 -7.41 17.54
N GLU A 65 -0.52 -8.15 18.53
CA GLU A 65 -1.35 -9.07 19.34
C GLU A 65 -0.92 -9.09 20.81
N LYS A 66 -1.74 -9.74 21.64
CA LYS A 66 -1.55 -9.76 23.09
C LYS A 66 -0.54 -10.79 23.58
N ARG A 67 -0.42 -11.95 22.92
CA ARG A 67 0.46 -13.07 23.34
C ARG A 67 0.42 -13.35 24.86
N GLN A 68 -0.79 -13.41 25.44
CA GLN A 68 -1.07 -13.62 26.88
C GLN A 68 -0.94 -12.38 27.78
N GLU A 69 -0.63 -11.21 27.23
CA GLU A 69 -0.61 -9.93 27.95
C GLU A 69 -2.00 -9.25 27.95
N ASP A 70 -2.16 -8.19 28.74
CA ASP A 70 -3.36 -7.35 28.68
C ASP A 70 -3.27 -6.26 27.58
N TYR A 71 -2.09 -6.04 27.01
CA TYR A 71 -1.76 -5.07 25.97
C TYR A 71 -1.32 -5.72 24.65
N TYR A 72 -1.41 -4.96 23.55
CA TYR A 72 -0.96 -5.35 22.23
C TYR A 72 0.49 -4.91 21.98
N TRP A 73 1.29 -5.80 21.43
CA TRP A 73 2.70 -5.55 21.13
C TRP A 73 3.18 -6.36 19.93
N CYS A 74 4.31 -5.96 19.38
CA CYS A 74 4.95 -6.58 18.22
C CYS A 74 6.48 -6.53 18.33
N HIS A 75 7.16 -7.31 17.53
CA HIS A 75 8.59 -7.18 17.31
C HIS A 75 8.90 -6.22 16.16
N THR A 76 10.00 -5.50 16.30
CA THR A 76 10.52 -4.54 15.32
C THR A 76 12.02 -4.76 15.15
N ALA A 77 12.63 -4.19 14.11
CA ALA A 77 14.08 -4.21 13.91
C ALA A 77 14.89 -3.65 15.12
N LYS A 78 14.23 -2.95 16.05
CA LYS A 78 14.85 -2.37 17.25
C LYS A 78 14.43 -3.09 18.55
N GLY A 79 13.96 -4.34 18.46
CA GLY A 79 13.38 -5.11 19.56
C GLY A 79 11.86 -5.02 19.59
N TRP A 80 11.23 -5.41 20.70
CA TRP A 80 9.78 -5.31 20.84
C TRP A 80 9.30 -3.87 21.11
N ASP A 81 8.08 -3.56 20.70
CA ASP A 81 7.41 -2.27 20.98
C ASP A 81 5.88 -2.49 21.15
N TYR A 82 5.21 -1.57 21.84
CA TYR A 82 3.75 -1.60 21.92
C TYR A 82 3.14 -1.17 20.59
N CYS A 83 2.03 -1.79 20.20
CA CYS A 83 1.37 -1.46 18.95
C CYS A 83 -0.14 -1.32 19.18
N SER A 84 -0.81 -0.57 18.33
CA SER A 84 -2.28 -0.49 18.37
C SER A 84 -2.88 -1.49 17.38
N PRO A 85 -3.89 -2.29 17.77
CA PRO A 85 -4.51 -3.26 16.86
C PRO A 85 -5.50 -2.61 15.88
N SER A 86 -5.78 -1.32 16.02
CA SER A 86 -6.71 -0.59 15.17
C SER A 86 -6.31 0.88 15.06
N GLU A 87 -6.79 1.54 14.00
CA GLU A 87 -6.51 2.95 13.80
C GLU A 87 -7.12 3.80 14.91
N ASN A 88 -6.32 4.77 15.40
CA ASN A 88 -6.71 5.71 16.43
C ASN A 88 -7.15 5.05 17.75
N THR A 89 -6.57 3.91 18.08
CA THR A 89 -6.64 3.31 19.41
C THR A 89 -5.29 3.32 20.09
N ASP A 90 -5.28 3.23 21.41
CA ASP A 90 -4.07 2.94 22.17
C ASP A 90 -3.63 1.48 22.03
N TYR A 91 -2.48 1.15 22.60
CA TYR A 91 -1.94 -0.21 22.70
C TYR A 91 -2.79 -1.19 23.52
N LYS A 92 -3.89 -0.76 24.14
CA LYS A 92 -4.89 -1.60 24.82
C LYS A 92 -6.22 -1.66 24.06
N ASN A 93 -6.27 -1.09 22.85
CA ASN A 93 -7.43 -0.99 21.98
C ASN A 93 -8.54 -0.04 22.45
N GLU A 94 -8.19 0.95 23.27
CA GLU A 94 -9.09 2.01 23.71
C GLU A 94 -9.08 3.18 22.74
N GLN A 95 -10.23 3.81 22.53
CA GLN A 95 -10.38 4.86 21.52
C GLN A 95 -9.73 6.18 21.95
N CYS A 96 -8.85 6.68 21.10
CA CYS A 96 -8.34 8.05 21.19
C CYS A 96 -9.45 9.05 20.84
N LYS A 97 -9.35 10.27 21.36
CA LYS A 97 -10.24 11.37 20.96
C LYS A 97 -9.92 11.84 19.54
N ASP A 98 -10.91 12.45 18.90
CA ASP A 98 -10.79 12.95 17.53
C ASP A 98 -10.00 14.28 17.46
N ASP A 99 -10.00 15.07 18.55
CA ASP A 99 -9.23 16.32 18.71
C ASP A 99 -7.80 16.08 19.22
N ASN A 100 -7.52 14.89 19.77
CA ASN A 100 -6.19 14.44 20.10
C ASN A 100 -5.99 12.99 19.62
N PRO A 101 -5.86 12.80 18.29
CA PRO A 101 -5.70 11.48 17.71
C PRO A 101 -4.32 10.90 18.01
N CYS A 102 -4.15 9.61 17.74
CA CYS A 102 -2.85 8.97 17.84
C CYS A 102 -1.80 9.67 16.98
N GLY A 103 -0.71 10.11 17.63
CA GLY A 103 0.38 10.78 16.95
C GLY A 103 1.51 11.19 17.90
N LYS A 104 2.58 11.75 17.34
CA LYS A 104 3.77 12.12 18.11
C LYS A 104 3.58 13.37 18.98
N HIS A 105 2.77 14.33 18.53
CA HIS A 105 2.49 15.58 19.27
C HIS A 105 3.76 16.27 19.84
N GLY A 106 4.84 16.30 19.04
CA GLY A 106 6.12 16.88 19.44
C GLY A 106 7.01 15.99 20.33
N LYS A 107 6.70 14.70 20.47
CA LYS A 107 7.51 13.69 21.16
C LYS A 107 8.16 12.72 20.16
N ASP A 108 9.10 11.92 20.65
CA ASP A 108 9.73 10.83 19.91
C ASP A 108 8.84 9.57 19.82
N TYR A 109 7.91 9.42 20.77
CA TYR A 109 6.86 8.40 20.81
C TYR A 109 5.48 8.95 20.40
N SER A 110 4.59 8.04 20.01
CA SER A 110 3.19 8.29 19.66
C SER A 110 2.26 8.00 20.85
N TRP A 111 1.29 8.89 21.07
CA TRP A 111 0.35 8.86 22.18
C TRP A 111 -0.95 9.59 21.82
N CYS A 112 -1.98 9.43 22.64
CA CYS A 112 -3.25 10.12 22.48
C CYS A 112 -4.02 10.32 23.80
N TRP A 113 -4.98 11.23 23.81
CA TRP A 113 -5.94 11.35 24.90
C TRP A 113 -7.09 10.38 24.67
N LEU A 114 -7.40 9.53 25.65
CA LEU A 114 -8.47 8.54 25.54
C LEU A 114 -9.86 9.16 25.71
N LYS A 115 -10.85 8.64 24.99
CA LYS A 115 -12.27 9.04 25.18
C LYS A 115 -12.76 8.79 26.61
N LYS A 116 -12.28 7.72 27.25
CA LYS A 116 -12.56 7.41 28.67
C LYS A 116 -11.79 8.28 29.67
N GLY A 117 -10.89 9.13 29.20
CA GLY A 117 -10.01 9.95 30.02
C GLY A 117 -8.63 9.33 30.22
N GLY A 118 -7.62 10.19 30.41
CA GLY A 118 -6.22 9.80 30.55
C GLY A 118 -5.43 9.86 29.24
N TRP A 119 -4.11 9.85 29.39
CA TRP A 119 -3.14 9.78 28.30
C TRP A 119 -2.64 8.35 28.17
N ASP A 120 -2.48 7.88 26.94
CA ASP A 120 -1.83 6.59 26.74
C ASP A 120 -1.06 6.49 25.41
N TYR A 121 -0.19 5.49 25.32
CA TYR A 121 0.63 5.21 24.14
C TYR A 121 -0.20 4.60 23.02
N CYS A 122 0.12 4.95 21.79
CA CYS A 122 -0.57 4.40 20.63
C CYS A 122 0.43 4.13 19.51
N GLY A 123 0.27 2.99 18.84
CA GLY A 123 0.96 2.69 17.60
C GLY A 123 0.20 3.31 16.43
N LEU A 124 0.93 3.82 15.42
CA LEU A 124 0.29 4.13 14.15
C LEU A 124 -0.15 2.82 13.50
N VAL A 125 -1.31 2.85 12.85
CA VAL A 125 -1.82 1.71 12.08
C VAL A 125 -2.12 2.22 10.69
N GLU A 126 -1.37 1.73 9.72
CA GLU A 126 -1.50 2.09 8.31
C GLU A 126 -1.96 0.86 7.52
N PRO A 127 -2.54 1.01 6.33
CA PRO A 127 -2.95 -0.12 5.51
C PRO A 127 -1.74 -0.61 4.70
N LYS A 128 -1.57 -1.92 4.54
CA LYS A 128 -0.58 -2.46 3.59
C LYS A 128 -0.96 -2.05 2.17
N ILE A 129 -0.23 -1.09 1.59
CA ILE A 129 -0.46 -0.57 0.22
C ILE A 129 0.25 -1.44 -0.82
N SER A 130 1.35 -2.09 -0.42
CA SER A 130 2.17 -2.97 -1.23
C SER A 130 2.35 -4.30 -0.50
N ILE A 131 2.15 -5.40 -1.21
CA ILE A 131 2.42 -6.75 -0.73
C ILE A 131 3.78 -7.12 -1.32
N TYR A 132 4.79 -7.16 -0.47
CA TYR A 132 6.08 -7.70 -0.85
C TYR A 132 5.96 -9.22 -0.92
N ARG A 133 6.44 -9.81 -2.00
CA ARG A 133 6.66 -11.25 -2.07
C ARG A 133 8.14 -11.54 -2.07
N SER A 134 8.48 -12.72 -1.59
CA SER A 134 9.83 -13.22 -1.64
C SER A 134 10.19 -13.81 -3.02
N MET A 135 11.46 -14.22 -3.19
CA MET A 135 11.90 -14.94 -4.37
C MET A 135 11.12 -16.24 -4.59
N TYR A 136 10.70 -16.95 -3.55
CA TYR A 136 9.84 -18.13 -3.68
C TYR A 136 8.33 -17.79 -3.71
N HIS A 137 8.00 -16.52 -3.95
CA HIS A 137 6.62 -16.02 -4.07
C HIS A 137 5.81 -16.07 -2.76
N TYR A 138 6.48 -16.29 -1.61
CA TYR A 138 5.84 -16.21 -0.30
C TYR A 138 5.52 -14.76 0.04
N VAL A 139 4.39 -14.53 0.71
CA VAL A 139 4.03 -13.20 1.18
C VAL A 139 4.97 -12.82 2.31
N CYS A 140 5.58 -11.64 2.21
CA CYS A 140 6.32 -11.05 3.31
C CYS A 140 5.34 -10.62 4.40
N ILE A 141 5.58 -11.07 5.63
CA ILE A 141 4.82 -10.67 6.81
C ILE A 141 5.16 -9.21 7.16
N ASP A 142 6.39 -8.82 6.89
CA ASP A 142 6.96 -7.50 7.16
C ASP A 142 7.46 -6.80 5.91
N GLU A 143 7.96 -5.57 6.08
CA GLU A 143 8.64 -4.86 5.00
C GLU A 143 9.89 -5.59 4.53
N CYS A 144 10.28 -5.32 3.28
CA CYS A 144 11.52 -5.80 2.73
C CYS A 144 12.72 -5.01 3.28
N GLN A 145 13.45 -5.58 4.24
CA GLN A 145 14.50 -4.92 5.01
C GLN A 145 15.89 -5.16 4.43
N TYR A 146 16.73 -4.12 4.44
CA TYR A 146 18.13 -4.23 4.02
C TYR A 146 19.00 -4.79 5.16
N TYR A 147 19.81 -5.79 4.86
CA TYR A 147 20.78 -6.37 5.78
C TYR A 147 22.21 -5.98 5.42
N GLU A 148 22.71 -4.93 6.06
CA GLU A 148 24.00 -4.29 5.75
C GLU A 148 25.18 -5.27 5.72
N SER A 149 25.24 -6.23 6.65
CA SER A 149 26.41 -7.12 6.77
C SER A 149 26.55 -8.14 5.64
N LYS A 150 25.46 -8.41 4.89
CA LYS A 150 25.43 -9.39 3.82
C LYS A 150 24.99 -8.82 2.47
N ASP A 151 24.68 -7.52 2.42
CA ASP A 151 24.33 -6.78 1.21
C ASP A 151 23.16 -7.43 0.45
N TYR A 152 22.03 -7.58 1.15
CA TYR A 152 20.78 -8.04 0.55
C TYR A 152 19.54 -7.57 1.30
N TYR A 153 18.40 -7.66 0.63
CA TYR A 153 17.08 -7.41 1.18
C TYR A 153 16.34 -8.71 1.51
N TRP A 154 15.63 -8.72 2.64
CA TRP A 154 14.94 -9.90 3.16
C TRP A 154 13.68 -9.52 3.94
N CYS A 155 12.78 -10.49 4.10
CA CYS A 155 11.56 -10.36 4.87
C CYS A 155 11.25 -11.68 5.59
N HIS A 156 10.45 -11.62 6.65
CA HIS A 156 9.86 -12.80 7.27
C HIS A 156 8.71 -13.32 6.41
N THR A 157 8.57 -14.64 6.39
CA THR A 157 7.49 -15.35 5.72
C THR A 157 6.86 -16.35 6.68
N ALA A 158 5.71 -16.92 6.34
CA ALA A 158 5.08 -17.97 7.15
C ALA A 158 5.99 -19.19 7.41
N LYS A 159 7.08 -19.37 6.64
CA LYS A 159 8.03 -20.47 6.81
C LYS A 159 9.25 -20.12 7.66
N ASN A 160 9.79 -18.91 7.50
CA ASN A 160 10.94 -18.38 8.26
C ASN A 160 11.23 -16.94 7.77
N TRP A 161 12.32 -16.76 7.02
CA TRP A 161 12.66 -15.57 6.29
C TRP A 161 13.02 -15.95 4.85
N ASP A 162 12.92 -15.00 3.93
CA ASP A 162 13.27 -15.20 2.53
C ASP A 162 13.72 -13.88 1.89
N TYR A 163 14.38 -13.96 0.74
CA TYR A 163 14.82 -12.78 0.00
C TYR A 163 13.64 -12.08 -0.66
N CYS A 164 13.61 -10.76 -0.59
CA CYS A 164 12.59 -9.93 -1.20
C CYS A 164 13.24 -8.77 -1.95
N SER A 165 12.48 -8.06 -2.78
CA SER A 165 12.98 -6.84 -3.42
C SER A 165 12.45 -5.60 -2.71
N PRO A 166 13.30 -4.57 -2.50
CA PRO A 166 12.88 -3.31 -1.88
C PRO A 166 11.99 -2.47 -2.79
N ASP A 167 11.99 -2.76 -4.09
CA ASP A 167 11.26 -2.00 -5.11
C ASP A 167 10.77 -2.91 -6.24
N VAL A 168 9.88 -2.39 -7.08
CA VAL A 168 9.38 -3.08 -8.27
C VAL A 168 10.52 -3.31 -9.26
N ASP A 169 10.58 -4.50 -9.84
CA ASP A 169 11.52 -4.82 -10.91
C ASP A 169 12.99 -4.52 -10.55
N VAL A 170 13.35 -4.77 -9.29
CA VAL A 170 14.74 -4.87 -8.85
C VAL A 170 14.97 -6.23 -8.20
N THR A 171 16.24 -6.63 -8.09
CA THR A 171 16.63 -7.89 -7.47
C THR A 171 16.64 -7.77 -5.95
N TYR A 172 16.84 -8.87 -5.24
CA TYR A 172 17.01 -8.87 -3.79
C TYR A 172 18.28 -8.16 -3.31
N LYS A 173 19.15 -7.71 -4.24
CA LYS A 173 20.30 -6.83 -3.99
C LYS A 173 20.06 -5.39 -4.46
N GLY A 174 18.83 -5.05 -4.83
CA GLY A 174 18.48 -3.73 -5.35
C GLY A 174 19.01 -3.45 -6.77
N LYS A 175 19.50 -4.46 -7.51
CA LYS A 175 19.93 -4.26 -8.90
C LYS A 175 18.70 -4.17 -9.81
N PRO A 176 18.61 -3.22 -10.75
CA PRO A 176 17.48 -3.15 -11.67
C PRO A 176 17.37 -4.37 -12.58
N CYS A 177 16.16 -4.89 -12.71
CA CYS A 177 15.80 -5.83 -13.76
C CYS A 177 15.81 -5.13 -15.12
N ARG A 178 16.06 -5.88 -16.20
CA ARG A 178 15.94 -5.36 -17.57
C ARG A 178 14.49 -4.94 -17.86
N SER A 179 14.33 -3.87 -18.62
CA SER A 179 13.02 -3.34 -19.02
C SER A 179 12.18 -4.31 -19.86
N ASN A 180 12.78 -5.32 -20.47
CA ASN A 180 12.09 -6.38 -21.21
C ASN A 180 12.00 -7.71 -20.46
N HIS A 181 12.44 -7.76 -19.20
CA HIS A 181 12.42 -8.97 -18.38
C HIS A 181 12.21 -8.62 -16.91
N PHE A 182 10.97 -8.23 -16.60
CA PHE A 182 10.50 -7.85 -15.27
C PHE A 182 10.65 -8.96 -14.22
N CYS A 183 10.53 -8.61 -12.95
CA CYS A 183 10.58 -9.60 -11.88
C CYS A 183 9.40 -10.59 -11.98
N GLY A 184 9.68 -11.90 -12.04
CA GLY A 184 8.63 -12.90 -12.09
C GLY A 184 9.14 -14.33 -12.23
N LEU A 185 8.21 -15.28 -12.30
CA LEU A 185 8.54 -16.72 -12.29
C LEU A 185 9.24 -17.20 -13.58
N HIS A 186 8.90 -16.64 -14.74
CA HIS A 186 9.47 -17.03 -16.06
C HIS A 186 9.64 -18.55 -16.24
N GLY A 187 8.59 -19.31 -15.89
CA GLY A 187 8.57 -20.77 -15.98
C GLY A 187 9.19 -21.55 -14.81
N ASN A 188 9.89 -20.88 -13.89
CA ASN A 188 10.55 -21.46 -12.72
C ASN A 188 9.64 -21.49 -11.47
N ASN A 189 10.16 -22.05 -10.38
CA ASN A 189 9.54 -22.05 -9.04
C ASN A 189 10.04 -20.91 -8.13
N TYR A 190 10.87 -20.02 -8.67
CA TYR A 190 11.35 -18.81 -8.02
C TYR A 190 11.21 -17.63 -8.98
N ASN A 191 11.07 -16.44 -8.42
CA ASN A 191 11.03 -15.18 -9.13
C ASN A 191 12.45 -14.68 -9.37
N TRP A 192 12.72 -14.27 -10.60
CA TRP A 192 14.02 -13.78 -11.01
C TRP A 192 13.87 -12.82 -12.19
N CYS A 193 14.96 -12.12 -12.50
CA CYS A 193 15.04 -11.31 -13.71
C CYS A 193 16.47 -11.25 -14.24
N TRP A 194 16.61 -10.92 -15.52
CA TRP A 194 17.91 -10.52 -16.06
C TRP A 194 18.28 -9.12 -15.56
N THR A 195 19.53 -8.95 -15.20
CA THR A 195 20.19 -7.66 -14.95
C THR A 195 21.09 -7.31 -16.14
N SER A 196 21.86 -6.22 -16.11
CA SER A 196 22.66 -5.74 -17.25
C SER A 196 23.60 -6.81 -17.86
N GLU A 197 23.82 -6.68 -19.18
CA GLU A 197 24.67 -7.44 -20.13
C GLU A 197 24.69 -8.98 -20.14
N SER A 198 24.58 -9.72 -19.03
CA SER A 198 24.41 -11.19 -19.08
C SER A 198 24.13 -11.89 -17.74
N ASP A 199 23.94 -11.16 -16.64
CA ASP A 199 23.77 -11.74 -15.31
C ASP A 199 22.29 -11.78 -14.90
N TYR A 200 21.84 -12.85 -14.24
CA TYR A 200 20.48 -12.92 -13.68
C TYR A 200 20.55 -12.92 -12.16
N ASP A 201 19.47 -12.48 -11.53
CA ASP A 201 19.41 -12.54 -10.08
C ASP A 201 17.98 -12.74 -9.59
N TYR A 202 17.84 -13.15 -8.32
CA TYR A 202 16.53 -13.36 -7.71
C TYR A 202 15.85 -12.04 -7.40
N CYS A 203 14.53 -12.05 -7.40
CA CYS A 203 13.74 -10.86 -7.10
C CYS A 203 12.45 -11.25 -6.39
N GLY A 204 11.89 -10.35 -5.59
CA GLY A 204 10.59 -10.48 -4.97
C GLY A 204 9.58 -9.54 -5.64
N PRO A 205 8.52 -10.04 -6.30
CA PRO A 205 7.54 -9.16 -6.93
C PRO A 205 6.75 -8.39 -5.87
N ILE A 206 6.47 -7.11 -6.14
CA ILE A 206 5.64 -6.26 -5.29
C ILE A 206 4.26 -6.12 -5.94
N GLU A 207 3.24 -6.61 -5.26
CA GLU A 207 1.85 -6.53 -5.70
C GLU A 207 1.15 -5.35 -5.01
N SER A 208 0.20 -4.69 -5.69
CA SER A 208 -0.66 -3.73 -5.00
C SER A 208 -1.53 -4.46 -3.98
N GLY A 209 -1.53 -4.01 -2.73
CA GLY A 209 -2.43 -4.48 -1.67
C GLY A 209 -3.88 -4.42 -2.15
N GLU A 210 -4.46 -5.58 -2.47
CA GLU A 210 -5.76 -5.66 -3.12
C GLU A 210 -6.83 -5.02 -2.23
N CYS A 211 -7.58 -4.13 -2.86
CA CYS A 211 -8.81 -3.60 -2.31
C CYS A 211 -9.90 -4.66 -2.41
N THR A 212 -10.87 -4.68 -1.50
CA THR A 212 -12.13 -5.43 -1.72
C THR A 212 -12.82 -4.85 -2.96
N TYR A 213 -12.70 -5.54 -4.10
CA TYR A 213 -13.48 -5.25 -5.29
C TYR A 213 -14.96 -5.52 -4.96
N LEU A 214 -15.78 -4.47 -4.86
CA LEU A 214 -17.22 -4.65 -5.01
C LEU A 214 -17.46 -5.05 -6.48
N THR A 215 -17.46 -6.35 -6.76
CA THR A 215 -17.94 -6.84 -8.05
C THR A 215 -19.40 -6.45 -8.16
N SER A 216 -19.69 -5.41 -8.94
CA SER A 216 -21.03 -4.92 -9.21
C SER A 216 -21.78 -5.94 -10.06
N ARG A 217 -22.23 -7.05 -9.49
CA ARG A 217 -23.17 -7.96 -10.16
C ARG A 217 -24.59 -7.38 -10.23
N HIS A 218 -24.84 -6.16 -9.75
CA HIS A 218 -26.18 -5.56 -9.71
C HIS A 218 -26.24 -4.10 -10.18
N ARG A 219 -25.69 -3.76 -11.35
CA ARG A 219 -26.16 -2.58 -12.10
C ARG A 219 -26.39 -2.89 -13.57
N LYS A 220 -27.48 -3.61 -13.86
CA LYS A 220 -28.26 -3.34 -15.08
C LYS A 220 -29.24 -2.22 -14.75
N ARG A 221 -28.86 -0.96 -15.06
CA ARG A 221 -29.74 0.15 -15.47
C ARG A 221 -28.93 1.45 -15.58
N ARG A 222 -28.99 2.03 -16.79
CA ARG A 222 -28.44 3.30 -17.31
C ARG A 222 -28.07 4.39 -16.28
N ALA A 223 -26.84 4.94 -16.38
CA ALA A 223 -26.45 6.36 -16.27
C ALA A 223 -24.90 6.47 -16.44
N LEU A 224 -24.34 7.04 -17.52
CA LEU A 224 -24.05 8.48 -17.75
C LEU A 224 -22.92 9.12 -16.88
N ASP A 225 -21.99 8.34 -16.33
CA ASP A 225 -20.73 8.87 -15.75
C ASP A 225 -19.58 7.89 -16.04
N ASP A 226 -18.57 8.30 -16.80
CA ASP A 226 -17.36 7.51 -17.18
C ASP A 226 -16.41 7.20 -15.99
N LYS A 227 -16.94 7.21 -14.75
CA LYS A 227 -16.18 6.99 -13.52
C LYS A 227 -16.19 5.52 -13.14
N ALA A 228 -15.05 4.86 -13.29
CA ALA A 228 -14.82 3.52 -12.77
C ALA A 228 -14.56 3.59 -11.25
N VAL A 229 -15.32 2.83 -10.46
CA VAL A 229 -14.99 2.62 -9.04
C VAL A 229 -13.82 1.65 -8.98
N ILE A 230 -12.68 2.10 -8.46
CA ILE A 230 -11.47 1.27 -8.33
C ILE A 230 -11.61 0.36 -7.11
N CYS A 231 -12.07 0.93 -5.99
CA CYS A 231 -11.79 0.39 -4.67
C CYS A 231 -12.60 1.15 -3.62
N THR A 232 -13.25 0.42 -2.70
CA THR A 232 -13.93 1.00 -1.54
C THR A 232 -13.31 0.44 -0.27
N LYS A 233 -12.80 1.31 0.59
CA LYS A 233 -12.23 0.95 1.87
C LYS A 233 -13.16 1.40 2.99
N LYS A 234 -13.54 0.45 3.85
CA LYS A 234 -14.25 0.72 5.09
C LYS A 234 -13.25 0.71 6.24
N ASP A 235 -13.14 1.83 6.91
CA ASP A 235 -12.39 1.96 8.15
C ASP A 235 -13.33 1.57 9.31
N LYS A 236 -13.04 0.44 9.95
CA LYS A 236 -13.89 -0.11 11.01
C LYS A 236 -13.84 0.71 12.30
N GLY A 237 -12.72 1.40 12.57
CA GLY A 237 -12.50 2.16 13.80
C GLY A 237 -13.27 3.48 13.82
N ASN A 238 -13.19 4.26 12.75
CA ASN A 238 -13.86 5.56 12.64
C ASN A 238 -15.19 5.52 11.85
N LYS A 239 -15.62 4.33 11.40
CA LYS A 239 -16.83 4.10 10.59
C LYS A 239 -16.87 4.89 9.27
N LYS A 240 -15.72 5.39 8.77
CA LYS A 240 -15.65 6.12 7.49
C LYS A 240 -15.48 5.16 6.33
N MET A 241 -16.04 5.54 5.19
CA MET A 241 -15.92 4.82 3.93
C MET A 241 -15.24 5.73 2.91
N THR A 242 -14.15 5.26 2.31
CA THR A 242 -13.42 5.98 1.26
C THR A 242 -13.54 5.18 -0.02
N THR A 243 -14.00 5.82 -1.10
CA THR A 243 -14.21 5.17 -2.40
C THR A 243 -13.34 5.82 -3.44
N PHE A 244 -12.30 5.12 -3.88
CA PHE A 244 -11.42 5.54 -4.96
C PHE A 244 -12.13 5.35 -6.29
N THR A 245 -12.23 6.43 -7.06
CA THR A 245 -12.81 6.43 -8.41
C THR A 245 -11.77 6.88 -9.44
N ALA A 246 -11.90 6.45 -10.68
CA ALA A 246 -11.01 6.82 -11.77
C ALA A 246 -11.82 7.18 -13.01
N THR A 247 -11.42 8.25 -13.70
CA THR A 247 -11.82 8.50 -15.08
C THR A 247 -10.59 8.32 -15.98
N PRO A 248 -10.56 7.34 -16.89
CA PRO A 248 -9.47 7.18 -17.84
C PRO A 248 -9.21 8.50 -18.59
N ALA A 249 -7.94 8.89 -18.72
CA ALA A 249 -7.58 10.17 -19.31
C ALA A 249 -6.24 10.10 -20.08
N PRO A 250 -6.08 9.18 -21.05
CA PRO A 250 -4.80 8.89 -21.69
C PRO A 250 -4.20 10.09 -22.44
N ASN A 251 -5.03 10.99 -22.98
CA ASN A 251 -4.55 12.21 -23.68
C ASN A 251 -4.08 13.30 -22.73
N ALA A 252 -4.41 13.14 -21.45
CA ALA A 252 -4.39 14.18 -20.44
C ALA A 252 -3.39 13.84 -19.32
N ILE A 253 -3.15 12.55 -19.11
CA ILE A 253 -2.11 11.96 -18.27
C ILE A 253 -1.12 11.23 -19.20
N ALA A 254 0.08 11.78 -19.28
CA ALA A 254 1.16 11.24 -20.10
C ALA A 254 1.55 9.84 -19.64
N ASP A 255 2.13 9.06 -20.55
CA ASP A 255 2.76 7.80 -20.19
C ASP A 255 3.99 8.08 -19.33
N GLY A 256 3.85 7.76 -18.05
CA GLY A 256 4.90 7.95 -17.05
C GLY A 256 5.84 6.75 -16.90
N SER A 257 5.65 5.66 -17.65
CA SER A 257 6.29 4.35 -17.40
C SER A 257 7.79 4.42 -17.15
N ARG A 258 8.53 5.24 -17.90
CA ARG A 258 9.98 5.43 -17.72
C ARG A 258 10.40 6.03 -16.36
N TRP A 259 9.49 6.72 -15.68
CA TRP A 259 9.70 7.31 -14.36
C TRP A 259 8.95 6.56 -13.27
N ARG A 260 8.54 5.30 -13.49
CA ARG A 260 7.77 4.53 -12.51
C ARG A 260 8.42 4.57 -11.13
N ASN A 261 9.69 4.19 -11.01
CA ASN A 261 10.37 4.09 -9.72
C ASN A 261 10.53 5.48 -9.06
N GLU A 262 10.86 6.50 -9.85
CA GLU A 262 10.95 7.88 -9.35
C GLU A 262 9.58 8.42 -8.89
N ALA A 263 8.51 8.06 -9.59
CA ALA A 263 7.14 8.40 -9.22
C ALA A 263 6.74 7.70 -7.92
N GLU A 264 7.04 6.41 -7.76
CA GLU A 264 6.75 5.68 -6.53
C GLU A 264 7.57 6.23 -5.33
N ASN A 265 8.83 6.59 -5.55
CA ASN A 265 9.68 7.25 -4.54
C ASN A 265 9.14 8.63 -4.13
N ILE A 266 8.81 9.51 -5.08
CA ILE A 266 8.31 10.85 -4.75
C ILE A 266 6.94 10.77 -4.05
N ILE A 267 6.11 9.78 -4.42
CA ILE A 267 4.84 9.50 -3.75
C ILE A 267 5.06 9.00 -2.32
N SER A 268 6.03 8.11 -2.07
CA SER A 268 6.27 7.56 -0.73
C SER A 268 6.67 8.64 0.27
N ARG A 269 7.31 9.71 -0.19
CA ARG A 269 7.69 10.89 0.59
C ARG A 269 6.53 11.84 0.93
N TRP A 270 5.33 11.60 0.41
CA TRP A 270 4.19 12.50 0.61
C TRP A 270 3.73 12.58 2.07
N GLU A 271 3.72 13.76 2.65
CA GLU A 271 3.14 14.06 3.96
C GLU A 271 1.97 15.06 3.85
N ASN A 272 0.99 14.95 4.74
CA ASN A 272 -0.18 15.84 4.70
C ASN A 272 0.14 17.29 5.06
N ASP A 273 1.29 17.55 5.68
CA ASP A 273 1.77 18.90 6.00
C ASP A 273 2.03 19.74 4.73
N PHE A 274 2.15 19.10 3.56
CA PHE A 274 2.23 19.79 2.27
C PHE A 274 0.87 20.36 1.79
N LEU A 275 -0.25 19.97 2.40
CA LEU A 275 -1.58 20.50 2.08
C LEU A 275 -1.78 21.88 2.71
N VAL A 276 -1.46 22.91 1.94
CA VAL A 276 -1.64 24.31 2.33
C VAL A 276 -2.88 24.93 1.68
N ASP A 277 -3.35 26.05 2.22
CA ASP A 277 -4.55 26.75 1.74
C ASP A 277 -4.31 27.65 0.50
N GLN A 278 -3.20 27.42 -0.23
CA GLN A 278 -2.87 28.12 -1.48
C GLN A 278 -2.14 27.20 -2.48
N PRO A 279 -2.31 27.38 -3.80
CA PRO A 279 -1.55 26.64 -4.81
C PRO A 279 -0.05 26.78 -4.62
N ARG A 280 0.69 25.69 -4.78
CA ARG A 280 2.14 25.65 -4.60
C ARG A 280 2.76 24.56 -5.45
N SER A 281 3.77 24.92 -6.22
CA SER A 281 4.57 23.96 -7.00
C SER A 281 5.79 23.48 -6.22
N ASN A 282 6.38 22.38 -6.65
CA ASN A 282 7.57 21.78 -6.04
C ASN A 282 7.39 21.46 -4.56
N LEU A 283 6.22 20.95 -4.16
CA LEU A 283 5.99 20.47 -2.79
C LEU A 283 6.99 19.38 -2.43
N ILE A 284 7.22 18.48 -3.38
CA ILE A 284 8.31 17.50 -3.38
C ILE A 284 8.87 17.51 -4.79
N HIS A 285 10.18 17.40 -4.93
CA HIS A 285 10.82 17.29 -6.24
C HIS A 285 11.99 16.29 -6.19
N THR A 286 12.30 15.80 -7.38
CA THR A 286 13.43 14.98 -7.76
C THR A 286 14.03 15.57 -9.05
N GLU A 287 14.98 14.89 -9.67
CA GLU A 287 15.57 15.34 -10.93
C GLU A 287 14.51 15.46 -12.04
N ASN A 288 13.69 14.42 -12.25
CA ASN A 288 12.76 14.37 -13.37
C ASN A 288 11.30 14.64 -13.00
N LEU A 289 10.92 14.53 -11.72
CA LEU A 289 9.54 14.69 -11.28
C LEU A 289 9.37 15.75 -10.18
N ARG A 290 8.15 16.28 -10.07
CA ARG A 290 7.71 17.09 -8.94
C ARG A 290 6.24 16.85 -8.63
N ILE A 291 5.87 17.08 -7.37
CA ILE A 291 4.48 17.14 -6.93
C ILE A 291 4.06 18.60 -6.76
N ASP A 292 2.96 18.95 -7.41
CA ASP A 292 2.39 20.29 -7.38
C ASP A 292 0.96 20.27 -6.83
N LEU A 293 0.63 21.24 -5.98
CA LEU A 293 -0.74 21.62 -5.66
C LEU A 293 -1.20 22.70 -6.65
N GLN A 294 -1.96 22.28 -7.66
CA GLN A 294 -2.37 23.14 -8.77
C GLN A 294 -3.54 24.05 -8.40
N GLN A 295 -4.51 23.52 -7.65
CA GLN A 295 -5.72 24.26 -7.32
C GLN A 295 -6.39 23.74 -6.06
N ILE A 296 -7.08 24.62 -5.36
CA ILE A 296 -8.07 24.28 -4.34
C ILE A 296 -9.46 24.47 -4.94
N ILE A 297 -10.24 23.40 -5.00
CA ILE A 297 -11.55 23.37 -5.62
C ILE A 297 -12.60 23.47 -4.50
N PRO A 298 -13.40 24.55 -4.44
CA PRO A 298 -14.53 24.63 -3.52
C PRO A 298 -15.63 23.66 -3.96
N ASN A 299 -16.27 22.98 -3.01
CA ASN A 299 -17.51 22.27 -3.26
C ASN A 299 -18.66 23.26 -3.08
N ASN A 300 -19.41 23.52 -4.15
CA ASN A 300 -20.55 24.44 -4.12
C ASN A 300 -21.81 23.81 -3.47
N ASN A 301 -21.74 22.56 -3.01
CA ASN A 301 -22.81 21.92 -2.25
C ASN A 301 -22.66 22.19 -0.73
N ASN A 302 -23.79 22.21 -0.02
CA ASN A 302 -24.04 22.63 1.39
C ASN A 302 -23.05 22.22 2.50
N ASN A 303 -22.01 21.41 2.23
CA ASN A 303 -21.07 20.92 3.24
C ASN A 303 -19.76 21.71 3.33
N ASN A 304 -19.59 22.78 2.55
CA ASN A 304 -18.39 23.65 2.53
C ASN A 304 -17.04 22.90 2.38
N GLN A 305 -17.09 21.69 1.81
CA GLN A 305 -15.93 20.80 1.67
C GLN A 305 -14.98 21.34 0.60
N ARG A 306 -13.69 21.43 0.90
CA ARG A 306 -12.65 21.80 -0.10
C ARG A 306 -11.92 20.56 -0.59
N TYR A 307 -11.52 20.60 -1.85
CA TYR A 307 -10.72 19.57 -2.50
C TYR A 307 -9.38 20.13 -2.99
N TYR A 308 -8.32 19.35 -2.90
CA TYR A 308 -7.00 19.66 -3.42
C TYR A 308 -6.78 18.94 -4.75
N ASN A 309 -6.45 19.69 -5.80
CA ASN A 309 -6.02 19.17 -7.10
C ASN A 309 -4.49 19.05 -7.10
N LEU A 310 -4.01 17.83 -6.90
CA LEU A 310 -2.60 17.53 -6.84
C LEU A 310 -2.15 16.80 -8.10
N GLN A 311 -0.94 17.10 -8.57
CA GLN A 311 -0.38 16.53 -9.79
C GLN A 311 1.07 16.13 -9.61
N ILE A 312 1.46 15.01 -10.23
CA ILE A 312 2.86 14.69 -10.48
C ILE A 312 3.18 15.13 -11.89
N GLN A 313 4.16 16.00 -12.03
CA GLN A 313 4.59 16.56 -13.30
C GLN A 313 6.05 16.22 -13.58
N VAL A 314 6.36 16.07 -14.86
CA VAL A 314 7.71 15.91 -15.36
C VAL A 314 8.40 17.28 -15.42
N ASN A 315 9.64 17.35 -14.97
CA ASN A 315 10.51 18.53 -14.97
C ASN A 315 11.08 18.83 -16.37
N ILE A 316 10.21 18.91 -17.36
CA ILE A 316 10.57 19.31 -18.73
C ILE A 316 9.68 20.46 -19.22
N PRO A 317 10.18 21.29 -20.15
CA PRO A 317 9.34 22.27 -20.82
C PRO A 317 8.16 21.59 -21.53
N ARG A 318 6.96 22.13 -21.32
CA ARG A 318 5.75 21.60 -21.95
C ARG A 318 5.77 21.91 -23.44
N ARG A 319 5.62 20.87 -24.27
CA ARG A 319 5.42 21.02 -25.72
C ARG A 319 3.93 21.14 -26.06
N PRO A 320 3.55 21.86 -27.13
CA PRO A 320 2.17 21.91 -27.60
C PRO A 320 1.61 20.51 -27.83
N GLY A 321 0.39 20.25 -27.36
CA GLY A 321 -0.27 18.94 -27.50
C GLY A 321 0.25 17.82 -26.59
N GLN A 322 1.30 18.07 -25.78
CA GLN A 322 1.82 17.08 -24.82
C GLN A 322 1.47 17.47 -23.38
N SER A 323 1.06 16.47 -22.59
CA SER A 323 0.92 16.60 -21.14
C SER A 323 2.26 16.31 -20.48
N THR A 324 2.64 17.10 -19.48
CA THR A 324 3.75 16.78 -18.57
C THR A 324 3.24 16.13 -17.28
N THR A 325 1.91 16.05 -17.10
CA THR A 325 1.29 15.41 -15.94
C THR A 325 1.29 13.90 -16.12
N VAL A 326 1.92 13.18 -15.21
CA VAL A 326 1.95 11.69 -15.20
C VAL A 326 1.03 11.09 -14.14
N SER A 327 0.54 11.89 -13.20
CA SER A 327 -0.48 11.50 -12.22
C SER A 327 -1.27 12.71 -11.74
N GLN A 328 -2.57 12.54 -11.49
CA GLN A 328 -3.46 13.59 -10.99
C GLN A 328 -4.55 13.02 -10.07
N ILE A 329 -4.72 13.65 -8.91
CA ILE A 329 -5.73 13.28 -7.91
C ILE A 329 -6.51 14.51 -7.44
N ILE A 330 -7.75 14.30 -6.99
CA ILE A 330 -8.61 15.34 -6.42
C ILE A 330 -9.11 14.87 -5.07
N VAL A 331 -8.48 15.33 -4.00
CA VAL A 331 -8.71 14.75 -2.66
C VAL A 331 -9.38 15.73 -1.71
N PRO A 332 -10.31 15.30 -0.84
CA PRO A 332 -10.92 16.18 0.14
C PRO A 332 -9.94 16.56 1.27
N ARG A 333 -10.13 17.73 1.89
CA ARG A 333 -9.44 18.09 3.14
C ARG A 333 -9.72 17.07 4.24
N GLY A 334 -8.69 16.75 5.04
CA GLY A 334 -8.77 15.78 6.13
C GLY A 334 -8.62 14.32 5.69
N ILE A 335 -8.29 14.07 4.41
CA ILE A 335 -7.96 12.73 3.94
C ILE A 335 -6.62 12.27 4.55
N PRO A 336 -6.49 11.02 5.02
CA PRO A 336 -5.21 10.48 5.45
C PRO A 336 -4.16 10.47 4.31
N ARG A 337 -2.89 10.81 4.62
CA ARG A 337 -1.76 10.86 3.65
C ARG A 337 -1.65 9.59 2.79
N ARG A 338 -1.92 8.44 3.39
CA ARG A 338 -1.95 7.12 2.75
C ARG A 338 -2.92 7.00 1.58
N TYR A 339 -4.08 7.65 1.66
CA TYR A 339 -5.07 7.63 0.57
C TYR A 339 -4.65 8.57 -0.56
N ILE A 340 -3.95 9.65 -0.23
CA ILE A 340 -3.29 10.48 -1.24
C ILE A 340 -2.22 9.68 -1.98
N ARG A 341 -1.32 9.00 -1.25
CA ARG A 341 -0.28 8.14 -1.84
C ARG A 341 -0.88 7.09 -2.77
N ARG A 342 -1.89 6.36 -2.30
CA ARG A 342 -2.62 5.36 -3.11
C ARG A 342 -3.27 5.97 -4.35
N ALA A 343 -3.97 7.08 -4.19
CA ALA A 343 -4.62 7.75 -5.31
C ALA A 343 -3.60 8.17 -6.39
N PHE A 344 -2.42 8.64 -5.99
CA PHE A 344 -1.37 8.98 -6.95
C PHE A 344 -0.85 7.75 -7.71
N LEU A 345 -0.58 6.64 -7.00
CA LEU A 345 -0.12 5.39 -7.62
C LEU A 345 -1.16 4.86 -8.62
N GLU A 346 -2.43 4.84 -8.22
CA GLU A 346 -3.52 4.35 -9.07
C GLU A 346 -3.73 5.27 -10.29
N SER A 347 -3.64 6.59 -10.12
CA SER A 347 -3.73 7.55 -11.23
C SER A 347 -2.59 7.40 -12.22
N PHE A 348 -1.37 7.23 -11.72
CA PHE A 348 -0.17 7.00 -12.52
C PHE A 348 -0.29 5.71 -13.34
N ARG A 349 -0.59 4.59 -12.69
CA ARG A 349 -0.68 3.26 -13.33
C ARG A 349 -1.79 3.19 -14.38
N ARG A 350 -2.94 3.84 -14.12
CA ARG A 350 -4.12 3.77 -14.99
C ARG A 350 -4.18 4.89 -16.03
N ARG A 351 -3.26 5.86 -15.98
CA ARG A 351 -3.33 7.11 -16.76
C ARG A 351 -4.71 7.77 -16.62
N ALA A 352 -5.17 7.92 -15.38
CA ALA A 352 -6.52 8.34 -15.04
C ALA A 352 -6.54 9.64 -14.23
N ARG A 353 -7.61 10.41 -14.38
CA ARG A 353 -7.89 11.64 -13.61
C ARG A 353 -8.93 11.38 -12.52
N ASN A 354 -9.03 12.36 -11.61
CA ASN A 354 -10.14 12.52 -10.67
C ASN A 354 -10.30 11.41 -9.63
N MET A 355 -9.19 10.96 -9.04
CA MET A 355 -9.26 10.10 -7.87
C MET A 355 -9.74 10.89 -6.65
N LYS A 356 -11.02 10.69 -6.33
CA LYS A 356 -11.75 11.29 -5.20
C LYS A 356 -11.87 10.32 -4.05
#